data_AF-A0A3B0Y834-F1
#
_entry.id   AF-A0A3B0Y834-F1
#
_cell.length_a   1.000
_cell.length_b   1.000
_cell.length_c   1.000
_cell.angle_alpha   90.00
_cell.angle_beta   90.00
_cell.angle_gamma   90.00
#
_symmetry.space_group_name_H-M   'P 1'
#
loop_
_entity.id
_entity.type
_entity.pdbx_description
1 polymer ?
#
loop_
_entity_poly.entity_id
_entity_poly.type
_entity_poly.pdbx_seq_one_letter_code
_entity_poly.pdbx_strand_id
1 'polypeptide(L)'
;MTAATLGLSIGEAIPERRLTSNGHSGSMQLNGKRVRVDISESGVQALVDHDKPLLVELELYFSCLVRKQIRFSELPEDPEAGDGSARIMKGLYASFRAICTAHCRIDETDGTPLTETLPVKKPNLFVPDWLKLDFRSGRWLGEYGFKNNL
;
A
#
# COMPACT_ATOMS: atom_id res chain seq x y z
N MET A 1 3.63 -3.41 19.88
CA MET A 1 2.20 -3.49 19.50
C MET A 1 2.14 -4.21 18.18
N THR A 2 1.49 -5.37 18.11
CA THR A 2 1.60 -6.27 16.95
C THR A 2 0.41 -6.05 16.04
N ALA A 3 0.67 -5.60 14.81
CA ALA A 3 -0.36 -5.49 13.78
C ALA A 3 -0.76 -6.90 13.30
N ALA A 4 -2.04 -7.14 13.04
CA ALA A 4 -2.53 -8.42 12.53
C ALA A 4 -2.62 -8.36 10.99
N THR A 5 -1.92 -9.24 10.28
CA THR A 5 -1.93 -9.25 8.81
C THR A 5 -3.29 -9.72 8.27
N LEU A 6 -3.94 -8.87 7.47
CA LEU A 6 -5.21 -9.15 6.79
C LEU A 6 -5.04 -9.70 5.38
N GLY A 7 -3.87 -9.47 4.77
CA GLY A 7 -3.61 -10.01 3.45
C GLY A 7 -2.48 -9.32 2.71
N LEU A 8 -2.26 -9.82 1.50
CA LEU A 8 -1.21 -9.42 0.59
C LEU A 8 -1.81 -9.22 -0.80
N SER A 9 -1.57 -8.07 -1.41
CA SER A 9 -1.87 -7.80 -2.82
C SER A 9 -0.57 -7.70 -3.61
N ILE A 10 -0.45 -8.52 -4.65
CA ILE A 10 0.72 -8.56 -5.54
C ILE A 10 0.21 -8.43 -6.98
N GLY A 11 0.44 -7.27 -7.60
CA GLY A 11 0.18 -7.09 -9.04
C GLY A 11 -1.29 -7.20 -9.47
N GLU A 12 -2.25 -7.17 -8.55
CA GLU A 12 -3.67 -7.20 -8.90
C GLU A 12 -4.14 -5.81 -9.33
N ALA A 13 -4.53 -5.70 -10.61
CA ALA A 13 -5.02 -4.45 -11.17
C ALA A 13 -6.47 -4.16 -10.73
N ILE A 14 -6.73 -2.92 -10.35
CA ILE A 14 -8.07 -2.43 -10.00
C ILE A 14 -8.59 -1.59 -11.18
N PRO A 15 -9.56 -2.11 -11.96
CA PRO A 15 -10.03 -1.43 -13.15
C PRO A 15 -10.84 -0.18 -12.80
N GLU A 16 -10.69 0.91 -13.57
CA GLU A 16 -11.30 2.22 -13.30
C GLU A 16 -12.81 2.16 -13.07
N ARG A 17 -13.53 1.26 -13.76
CA ARG A 17 -14.99 1.06 -13.57
C ARG A 17 -15.40 0.73 -12.12
N ARG A 18 -14.45 0.31 -11.28
CA ARG A 18 -14.66 0.00 -9.85
C ARG A 18 -14.44 1.22 -8.96
N LEU A 19 -13.70 2.21 -9.44
CA LEU A 19 -13.47 3.49 -8.79
C LEU A 19 -14.60 4.44 -9.20
N THR A 20 -15.83 4.05 -8.86
CA THR A 20 -17.05 4.80 -9.20
C THR A 20 -17.12 6.11 -8.41
N SER A 21 -18.03 7.00 -8.80
CA SER A 21 -18.27 8.28 -8.11
C SER A 21 -18.73 8.13 -6.65
N ASN A 22 -19.21 6.95 -6.26
CA ASN A 22 -19.65 6.64 -4.89
C ASN A 22 -18.49 6.17 -4.00
N GLY A 23 -17.28 6.04 -4.55
CA GLY A 23 -16.07 5.79 -3.80
C GLY A 23 -15.54 7.03 -3.07
N HIS A 24 -14.31 6.93 -2.59
CA HIS A 24 -13.56 8.06 -2.05
C HIS A 24 -12.41 8.42 -2.98
N SER A 25 -12.33 9.68 -3.41
CA SER A 25 -11.17 10.23 -4.12
C SER A 25 -10.57 11.39 -3.31
N GLY A 26 -9.26 11.35 -3.13
CA GLY A 26 -8.54 12.32 -2.31
C GLY A 26 -7.04 12.33 -2.57
N SER A 27 -6.30 12.87 -1.62
CA SER A 27 -4.83 12.83 -1.65
C SER A 27 -4.25 12.78 -0.23
N MET A 28 -3.13 12.10 -0.08
CA MET A 28 -2.35 12.06 1.16
C MET A 28 -0.93 12.60 0.95
N GLN A 29 -0.29 13.05 2.03
CA GLN A 29 1.15 13.35 2.05
C GLN A 29 1.90 12.14 2.58
N LEU A 30 2.63 11.44 1.71
CA LEU A 30 3.41 10.25 2.05
C LEU A 30 4.89 10.51 1.79
N ASN A 31 5.73 10.42 2.83
CA ASN A 31 7.18 10.66 2.77
C ASN A 31 7.57 11.94 1.99
N GLY A 32 6.82 13.02 2.19
CA GLY A 32 7.04 14.32 1.55
C GLY A 32 6.49 14.47 0.13
N LYS A 33 5.84 13.45 -0.44
CA LYS A 33 5.19 13.50 -1.76
C LYS A 33 3.68 13.43 -1.63
N ARG A 34 2.96 14.19 -2.47
CA ARG A 34 1.50 14.06 -2.60
C ARG A 34 1.15 12.83 -3.43
N VAL A 35 0.33 11.94 -2.87
CA VAL A 35 -0.16 10.73 -3.53
C VAL A 35 -1.66 10.86 -3.72
N ARG A 36 -2.16 10.67 -4.95
CA ARG A 36 -3.62 10.57 -5.20
C ARG A 36 -4.13 9.26 -4.63
N VAL A 37 -5.28 9.28 -3.97
CA VAL A 37 -5.89 8.07 -3.44
C VAL A 37 -7.30 7.93 -4.00
N ASP A 38 -7.60 6.75 -4.54
CA ASP A 38 -8.92 6.36 -5.01
C ASP A 38 -9.34 5.06 -4.32
N ILE A 39 -10.52 5.05 -3.71
CA ILE A 39 -11.06 3.90 -2.99
C ILE A 39 -12.42 3.60 -3.59
N SER A 40 -12.64 2.36 -4.02
CA SER A 40 -13.97 1.91 -4.48
C SER A 40 -15.04 2.06 -3.38
N GLU A 41 -16.30 2.09 -3.79
CA GLU A 41 -17.45 2.08 -2.88
C GLU A 41 -17.40 0.89 -1.90
N SER A 42 -17.08 -0.32 -2.39
CA SER A 42 -16.91 -1.51 -1.55
C SER A 42 -15.78 -1.37 -0.53
N GLY A 43 -14.68 -0.69 -0.90
CA GLY A 43 -13.60 -0.38 0.03
C GLY A 43 -14.02 0.61 1.11
N VAL A 44 -14.75 1.66 0.75
CA VAL A 44 -15.28 2.61 1.74
C VAL A 44 -16.22 1.91 2.72
N GLN A 45 -17.14 1.08 2.22
CA GLN A 45 -18.05 0.32 3.07
C GLN A 45 -17.29 -0.65 4.00
N ALA A 46 -16.29 -1.35 3.49
CA ALA A 46 -15.47 -2.25 4.29
C ALA A 46 -14.71 -1.53 5.42
N LEU A 47 -14.35 -0.25 5.26
CA LEU A 47 -13.75 0.55 6.33
C LEU A 47 -14.78 0.97 7.39
N VAL A 48 -16.00 1.28 6.96
CA VAL A 48 -17.08 1.63 7.89
C VAL A 48 -17.47 0.43 8.75
N ASP A 49 -17.48 -0.75 8.16
CA ASP A 49 -17.81 -2.01 8.85
C ASP A 49 -16.66 -2.55 9.71
N HIS A 50 -15.50 -1.89 9.70
CA HIS A 50 -14.28 -2.37 10.34
C HIS A 50 -13.84 -1.45 11.49
N ASP A 51 -13.93 -1.95 12.72
CA ASP A 51 -13.73 -1.15 13.94
C ASP A 51 -12.27 -0.80 14.24
N LYS A 52 -11.31 -1.50 13.64
CA LYS A 52 -9.89 -1.24 13.86
C LYS A 52 -9.27 -0.42 12.73
N PRO A 53 -8.24 0.40 13.01
CA PRO A 53 -7.54 1.10 11.94
C PRO A 53 -6.83 0.14 11.01
N LEU A 54 -6.91 0.43 9.70
CA LEU A 54 -6.25 -0.33 8.66
C LEU A 54 -4.96 0.38 8.23
N LEU A 55 -3.85 -0.34 8.23
CA LEU A 55 -2.59 0.08 7.64
C LEU A 55 -2.38 -0.60 6.29
N VAL A 56 -2.13 0.23 5.26
CA VAL A 56 -1.76 -0.19 3.91
C VAL A 56 -0.27 0.06 3.71
N GLU A 57 0.54 -1.00 3.78
CA GLU A 57 1.99 -0.90 3.63
C GLU A 57 2.37 -1.10 2.16
N LEU A 58 2.87 -0.04 1.53
CA LEU A 58 3.32 -0.03 0.14
C LEU A 58 4.81 -0.40 0.08
N GLU A 59 5.13 -1.49 -0.59
CA GLU A 59 6.50 -1.98 -0.71
C GLU A 59 6.94 -2.01 -2.16
N LEU A 60 8.09 -1.39 -2.44
CA LEU A 60 8.77 -1.47 -3.73
C LEU A 60 10.11 -2.17 -3.56
N TYR A 61 10.25 -3.33 -4.19
CA TYR A 61 11.48 -4.11 -4.16
C TYR A 61 12.29 -3.88 -5.44
N PHE A 62 13.54 -3.44 -5.26
CA PHE A 62 14.60 -3.44 -6.25
C PHE A 62 15.39 -4.74 -6.13
N SER A 63 14.90 -5.78 -6.80
CA SER A 63 15.61 -7.05 -6.98
C SER A 63 16.00 -7.23 -8.46
N CYS A 64 16.15 -8.47 -8.95
CA CYS A 64 16.35 -8.72 -10.39
C CYS A 64 15.24 -8.13 -11.26
N LEU A 65 14.02 -8.13 -10.73
CA LEU A 65 12.84 -7.53 -11.34
C LEU A 65 12.21 -6.60 -10.32
N VAL A 66 11.79 -5.41 -10.76
CA VAL A 66 11.08 -4.49 -9.87
C VAL A 66 9.75 -5.11 -9.49
N ARG A 67 9.54 -5.32 -8.19
CA ARG A 67 8.31 -5.90 -7.65
C ARG A 67 7.57 -4.87 -6.80
N LYS A 68 6.29 -4.70 -7.10
CA LYS A 68 5.35 -3.93 -6.30
C LYS A 68 4.54 -4.86 -5.41
N GLN A 69 4.34 -4.49 -4.16
CA GLN A 69 3.59 -5.27 -3.20
C GLN A 69 2.86 -4.36 -2.22
N ILE A 70 1.69 -4.80 -1.77
CA ILE A 70 0.91 -4.10 -0.75
C ILE A 70 0.51 -5.09 0.34
N ARG A 71 0.77 -4.74 1.59
CA ARG A 71 0.31 -5.49 2.76
C ARG A 71 -0.80 -4.73 3.46
N PHE A 72 -1.78 -5.48 3.95
CA PHE A 72 -2.88 -4.95 4.75
C PHE A 72 -2.75 -5.49 6.15
N SER A 73 -2.78 -4.61 7.14
CA SER A 73 -2.60 -4.95 8.55
C SER A 73 -3.60 -4.19 9.42
N GLU A 74 -4.27 -4.86 10.34
CA GLU A 74 -5.03 -4.20 11.40
C GLU A 74 -4.07 -3.64 12.44
N LEU A 75 -4.29 -2.40 12.84
CA LEU A 75 -3.64 -1.80 13.98
C LEU A 75 -4.56 -1.90 15.21
N PRO A 76 -3.98 -2.01 16.42
CA PRO A 76 -4.77 -2.00 17.66
C PRO A 76 -5.40 -0.63 17.94
N GLU A 77 -4.77 0.45 17.48
CA GLU A 77 -5.19 1.83 17.69
C GLU A 77 -4.68 2.73 16.55
N ASP A 78 -5.18 3.97 16.50
CA ASP A 78 -4.77 4.94 15.48
C ASP A 78 -3.28 5.28 15.66
N PRO A 79 -2.46 5.19 14.60
CA PRO A 79 -1.05 5.51 14.69
C PRO A 79 -0.80 6.98 15.03
N GLU A 80 0.23 7.22 15.84
CA GLU A 80 0.65 8.56 16.23
C GLU A 80 1.29 9.33 15.07
N ALA A 81 1.20 10.65 15.12
CA ALA A 81 1.85 11.49 14.12
C ALA A 81 3.38 11.28 14.14
N GLY A 82 3.94 10.84 13.01
CA GLY A 82 5.38 10.64 12.86
C GLY A 82 5.85 9.19 12.98
N ASP A 83 4.95 8.22 13.14
CA ASP A 83 5.27 6.78 13.19
C ASP A 83 5.74 6.19 11.83
N GLY A 84 5.81 7.01 10.78
CA GLY A 84 6.16 6.59 9.42
C GLY A 84 4.95 6.20 8.55
N SER A 85 3.73 6.30 9.09
CA SER A 85 2.47 6.20 8.35
C SER A 85 1.85 7.57 8.08
N ALA A 86 1.07 7.65 7.01
CA ALA A 86 0.30 8.82 6.61
C ALA A 86 -1.19 8.47 6.66
N ARG A 87 -1.98 9.35 7.28
CA ARG A 87 -3.43 9.19 7.31
C ARG A 87 -4.03 9.51 5.94
N ILE A 88 -4.84 8.59 5.42
CA ILE A 88 -5.66 8.80 4.21
C ILE A 88 -7.02 9.39 4.62
N MET A 89 -7.69 8.71 5.55
CA MET A 89 -8.95 9.16 6.16
C MET A 89 -9.07 8.58 7.58
N LYS A 90 -10.19 8.76 8.26
CA LYS A 90 -10.40 8.13 9.59
C LYS A 90 -10.32 6.60 9.45
N GLY A 91 -9.54 5.95 10.31
CA GLY A 91 -9.38 4.50 10.32
C GLY A 91 -8.56 3.91 9.16
N LEU A 92 -7.94 4.74 8.29
CA LEU A 92 -7.14 4.27 7.16
C LEU A 92 -5.83 5.04 7.03
N TYR A 93 -4.73 4.29 7.02
CA TYR A 93 -3.36 4.79 7.01
C TYR A 93 -2.55 4.06 5.94
N ALA A 94 -1.50 4.71 5.45
CA ALA A 94 -0.57 4.09 4.52
C ALA A 94 0.88 4.40 4.90
N SER A 95 1.76 3.42 4.71
CA SER A 95 3.21 3.61 4.82
C SER A 95 3.88 3.21 3.52
N PHE A 96 5.11 3.69 3.29
CA PHE A 96 5.87 3.31 2.11
C PHE A 96 7.32 3.00 2.45
N ARG A 97 7.81 1.87 1.93
CA ARG A 97 9.22 1.51 1.96
C ARG A 97 9.72 1.02 0.61
N ALA A 98 10.87 1.56 0.21
CA ALA A 98 11.66 1.05 -0.89
C ALA A 98 12.77 0.16 -0.35
N ILE A 99 12.88 -1.05 -0.90
CA ILE A 99 13.76 -2.10 -0.41
C ILE A 99 14.67 -2.53 -1.55
N CYS A 100 15.98 -2.61 -1.29
CA CYS A 100 16.93 -3.26 -2.20
C CYS A 100 17.29 -4.64 -1.64
N THR A 101 17.41 -5.65 -2.49
CA THR A 101 17.83 -6.99 -2.05
C THR A 101 19.35 -7.13 -2.20
N ALA A 102 20.03 -7.70 -1.21
CA ALA A 102 21.49 -7.88 -1.27
C ALA A 102 21.91 -8.78 -2.44
N HIS A 103 21.05 -9.73 -2.81
CA HIS A 103 21.27 -10.67 -3.90
C HIS A 103 20.10 -10.70 -4.87
N CYS A 104 20.44 -10.75 -6.15
CA CYS A 104 19.52 -10.88 -7.26
C CYS A 104 19.19 -12.38 -7.45
N ARG A 105 17.97 -12.81 -7.10
CA ARG A 105 17.47 -14.17 -7.37
C ARG A 105 16.16 -14.08 -8.17
N ILE A 106 16.00 -14.92 -9.18
CA ILE A 106 14.79 -15.01 -10.05
C ILE A 106 13.94 -16.22 -9.61
N ASP A 107 14.06 -16.63 -8.36
CA ASP A 107 13.29 -17.74 -7.81
C ASP A 107 11.87 -17.20 -7.52
N GLU A 108 10.81 -17.92 -7.90
CA GLU A 108 9.44 -17.55 -7.55
C GLU A 108 9.30 -17.58 -6.02
N THR A 109 9.23 -16.41 -5.39
CA THR A 109 8.98 -16.30 -3.94
C THR A 109 7.49 -16.14 -3.69
N ASP A 110 6.97 -16.94 -2.77
CA ASP A 110 5.58 -16.95 -2.27
C ASP A 110 5.15 -15.66 -1.53
N GLY A 111 5.91 -14.57 -1.65
CA GLY A 111 5.72 -13.34 -0.86
C GLY A 111 6.47 -13.30 0.46
N THR A 112 7.24 -14.34 0.77
CA THR A 112 8.22 -14.32 1.86
C THR A 112 9.32 -13.30 1.53
N PRO A 113 9.67 -12.40 2.47
CA PRO A 113 10.75 -11.44 2.26
C PRO A 113 12.07 -12.17 1.97
N LEU A 114 12.82 -11.69 0.97
CA LEU A 114 14.22 -12.09 0.80
C LEU A 114 14.96 -11.78 2.10
N THR A 115 15.70 -12.75 2.62
CA THR A 115 16.27 -12.72 3.99
C THR A 115 17.27 -11.57 4.19
N GLU A 116 17.75 -10.95 3.11
CA GLU A 116 18.68 -9.82 3.15
C GLU A 116 18.17 -8.65 2.32
N THR A 117 17.63 -7.65 3.01
CA THR A 117 17.11 -6.41 2.43
C THR A 117 17.78 -5.19 3.03
N LEU A 118 18.22 -4.26 2.19
CA LEU A 118 18.84 -2.99 2.57
C LEU A 118 17.94 -1.82 2.17
N PRO A 119 17.78 -0.80 3.03
CA PRO A 119 17.03 0.40 2.69
C PRO A 119 17.74 1.19 1.58
N VAL A 120 16.95 1.82 0.69
CA VAL A 120 17.47 2.64 -0.41
C VAL A 120 17.94 4.01 0.10
N LYS A 121 19.03 4.57 -0.44
CA LYS A 121 19.60 5.87 -0.01
C LYS A 121 18.66 7.08 -0.16
N LYS A 122 17.64 7.01 -1.03
CA LYS A 122 16.66 8.07 -1.30
C LYS A 122 15.25 7.49 -1.53
N PRO A 123 14.60 6.93 -0.49
CA PRO A 123 13.32 6.24 -0.66
C PRO A 123 12.21 7.17 -1.16
N ASN A 124 12.30 8.47 -0.84
CA ASN A 124 11.30 9.48 -1.21
C ASN A 124 11.15 9.65 -2.74
N LEU A 125 12.19 9.33 -3.52
CA LEU A 125 12.13 9.38 -4.99
C LEU A 125 11.21 8.29 -5.58
N PHE A 126 10.96 7.24 -4.81
CA PHE A 126 10.22 6.06 -5.23
C PHE A 126 8.83 5.98 -4.60
N VAL A 127 8.39 7.05 -3.93
CA VAL A 127 7.01 7.14 -3.44
C VAL A 127 6.07 7.19 -4.65
N PRO A 128 4.98 6.40 -4.68
CA PRO A 128 4.05 6.38 -5.81
C PRO A 128 3.37 7.73 -6.05
N ASP A 129 2.77 7.87 -7.23
CA ASP A 129 1.95 9.04 -7.57
C ASP A 129 0.47 8.83 -7.25
N TRP A 130 0.02 7.57 -7.27
CA TRP A 130 -1.35 7.20 -6.98
C TRP A 130 -1.44 5.85 -6.27
N LEU A 131 -2.50 5.69 -5.48
CA LEU A 131 -2.90 4.47 -4.77
C LEU A 131 -4.39 4.23 -5.02
N LYS A 132 -4.74 3.00 -5.38
CA LYS A 132 -6.10 2.49 -5.55
C LYS A 132 -6.37 1.40 -4.53
N LEU A 133 -7.54 1.42 -3.91
CA LEU A 133 -7.98 0.42 -2.93
C LEU A 133 -9.38 -0.11 -3.27
N ASP A 134 -9.57 -1.42 -3.11
CA ASP A 134 -10.85 -2.10 -3.29
C ASP A 134 -11.01 -3.21 -2.24
N PHE A 135 -12.24 -3.64 -2.01
CA PHE A 135 -12.57 -4.77 -1.16
C PHE A 135 -13.48 -5.73 -1.91
N ARG A 136 -13.06 -6.99 -2.05
CA ARG A 136 -13.79 -8.00 -2.80
C ARG A 136 -13.59 -9.38 -2.19
N SER A 137 -14.66 -10.17 -2.15
CA SER A 137 -14.60 -11.56 -1.70
C SER A 137 -13.94 -11.71 -0.31
N GLY A 138 -14.22 -10.76 0.59
CA GLY A 138 -13.70 -10.77 1.96
C GLY A 138 -12.24 -10.36 2.10
N ARG A 139 -11.59 -9.83 1.04
CA ARG A 139 -10.19 -9.41 1.09
C ARG A 139 -9.96 -8.01 0.52
N TRP A 140 -8.98 -7.34 1.09
CA TRP A 140 -8.45 -6.08 0.60
C TRP A 140 -7.60 -6.29 -0.64
N LEU A 141 -7.83 -5.42 -1.63
CA LEU A 141 -7.06 -5.30 -2.85
C LEU A 141 -6.46 -3.90 -2.92
N GLY A 142 -5.25 -3.83 -3.44
CA GLY A 142 -4.61 -2.55 -3.65
C GLY A 142 -3.69 -2.57 -4.86
N GLU A 143 -3.62 -1.41 -5.50
CA GLU A 143 -2.73 -1.15 -6.62
C GLU A 143 -2.12 0.24 -6.43
N TYR A 144 -0.82 0.37 -6.68
CA TYR A 144 -0.18 1.69 -6.76
C TYR A 144 0.66 1.81 -8.01
N GLY A 145 0.92 3.05 -8.41
CA GLY A 145 1.77 3.32 -9.55
C GLY A 145 2.38 4.69 -9.56
N PHE A 146 3.17 4.89 -10.60
CA PHE A 146 3.95 6.08 -10.89
C PHE A 146 3.33 6.78 -12.10
N LYS A 147 3.56 8.08 -12.26
CA LYS A 147 3.22 8.78 -13.50
C LYS A 147 3.99 8.13 -14.64
N ASN A 148 3.27 7.68 -15.67
CA ASN A 148 3.86 7.41 -16.97
C ASN A 148 4.12 8.75 -17.66
N ASN A 149 5.29 9.33 -17.42
CA ASN A 149 5.85 10.36 -18.30
C ASN A 149 7.01 9.73 -19.10
N LEU A 150 6.73 8.60 -19.76
CA LEU A 150 7.59 8.06 -20.82
C LEU A 150 7.03 8.52 -22.16
#